data_AF-A0A198A965-F1
#
_entry.id   AF-A0A198A965-F1
#
_cell.length_a   1.000
_cell.length_b   1.000
_cell.length_c   1.000
_cell.angle_alpha   90.00
_cell.angle_beta   90.00
_cell.angle_gamma   90.00
#
_symmetry.space_group_name_H-M   'P 1'
#
loop_
_entity.id
_entity.type
_entity.pdbx_description
1 polymer ?
#
loop_
_entity_poly.entity_id
_entity_poly.type
_entity_poly.pdbx_seq_one_letter_code
_entity_poly.pdbx_strand_id
1 'polypeptide(L)' 'MKVGAEREKEVVVGRFGLELGGEERTQREITKELGISHSYVSRIEKRALMKLYHELYKAKR' A
#
# COMPACT_ATOMS: atom_id res chain seq x y z
N MET A 1 -8.84 -16.91 -6.21
CA MET A 1 -8.60 -15.45 -6.09
C MET A 1 -8.87 -15.02 -4.66
N LYS A 2 -7.91 -14.41 -3.95
CA LYS A 2 -8.10 -13.87 -2.59
C LYS A 2 -8.45 -12.39 -2.70
N VAL A 3 -9.73 -12.06 -2.54
CA VAL A 3 -10.30 -10.69 -2.60
C VAL A 3 -9.51 -9.68 -1.74
N GLY A 4 -8.93 -10.12 -0.61
CA GLY A 4 -8.11 -9.24 0.24
C GLY A 4 -6.76 -8.83 -0.36
N ALA A 5 -6.14 -9.67 -1.19
CA ALA A 5 -4.80 -9.39 -1.72
C ALA A 5 -4.82 -8.32 -2.83
N GLU A 6 -5.88 -8.30 -3.64
CA GLU A 6 -6.07 -7.27 -4.67
C GLU A 6 -6.29 -5.89 -4.05
N ARG A 7 -7.09 -5.83 -2.98
CA ARG A 7 -7.34 -4.58 -2.23
C ARG A 7 -6.07 -4.04 -1.55
N GLU A 8 -5.25 -4.91 -0.96
CA GLU A 8 -3.96 -4.51 -0.38
C GLU A 8 -3.01 -3.96 -1.45
N LYS A 9 -2.99 -4.59 -2.64
CA LYS A 9 -2.20 -4.11 -3.78
C LYS A 9 -2.66 -2.73 -4.24
N GLU A 10 -3.96 -2.54 -4.40
CA GLU A 10 -4.56 -1.27 -4.84
C GLU A 10 -4.21 -0.11 -3.90
N VAL A 11 -4.27 -0.35 -2.58
CA VAL A 11 -3.84 0.63 -1.56
C VAL A 11 -2.36 0.98 -1.72
N VAL A 12 -1.48 0.00 -1.89
CA VAL A 12 -0.03 0.24 -2.01
C VAL A 12 0.30 0.96 -3.32
N VAL A 13 -0.30 0.54 -4.43
CA VAL A 13 -0.10 1.17 -5.74
C VAL A 13 -0.50 2.64 -5.69
N GLY A 14 -1.68 2.97 -5.14
CA GLY A 14 -2.14 4.35 -5.06
C GLY A 14 -1.40 5.20 -4.03
N ARG A 15 -1.01 4.64 -2.87
CA ARG A 15 -0.25 5.40 -1.84
C ARG A 15 1.12 5.88 -2.34
N PHE A 16 1.74 5.11 -3.23
CA PHE A 16 3.11 5.35 -3.69
C PHE A 16 3.21 5.62 -5.20
N GLY A 17 2.08 5.84 -5.90
CA GLY A 17 2.06 6.16 -7.32
C GLY A 17 2.73 5.10 -8.20
N LEU A 18 2.58 3.81 -7.89
CA LEU A 18 3.33 2.72 -8.58
C LEU A 18 2.76 2.34 -9.96
N GLU A 19 1.76 3.06 -10.42
CA GLU A 19 1.20 2.97 -11.77
C GLU A 19 2.02 3.83 -12.75
N LEU A 20 2.01 3.47 -14.03
CA LEU A 20 2.81 4.18 -15.04
C LEU A 20 2.34 5.63 -15.16
N GLY A 21 3.17 6.58 -14.69
CA GLY A 21 2.84 8.01 -14.68
C GLY A 21 1.81 8.40 -13.61
N GLY A 22 1.58 7.55 -12.60
CA GLY A 22 0.67 7.88 -11.51
C GLY A 22 1.26 8.76 -10.44
N GLU A 23 0.35 9.33 -9.64
CA GLU A 23 0.69 10.18 -8.51
C GLU A 23 0.39 9.48 -7.18
N GLU A 24 1.17 9.82 -6.16
CA GLU A 24 0.92 9.39 -4.80
C GLU A 24 -0.36 10.03 -4.25
N ARG A 25 -1.20 9.21 -3.64
CA ARG A 25 -2.44 9.64 -2.98
C ARG A 25 -2.29 9.50 -1.48
N THR A 26 -2.83 10.44 -0.71
CA THR A 26 -2.86 10.38 0.76
C THR A 26 -3.72 9.22 1.26
N GLN A 27 -3.52 8.80 2.52
CA GLN A 27 -4.41 7.80 3.14
C GLN A 27 -5.87 8.25 3.11
N ARG A 28 -6.14 9.55 3.30
CA ARG A 28 -7.50 10.10 3.29
C ARG A 28 -8.15 10.03 1.91
N GLU A 29 -7.40 10.26 0.84
CA GLU A 29 -7.90 10.11 -0.53
C GLU A 29 -8.23 8.64 -0.83
N ILE A 30 -7.29 7.73 -0.53
CA ILE A 30 -7.50 6.28 -0.68
C ILE A 30 -8.72 5.78 0.09
N THR A 31 -8.95 6.27 1.32
CA THR A 31 -10.14 5.88 2.10
C THR A 31 -11.45 6.28 1.43
N LYS A 32 -11.50 7.49 0.85
CA LYS A 32 -12.68 8.00 0.15
C LYS A 32 -12.93 7.22 -1.13
N GLU A 33 -11.88 6.97 -1.90
CA GLU A 33 -11.93 6.26 -3.18
C GLU A 33 -12.37 4.81 -3.01
N LEU A 34 -11.74 4.08 -2.09
CA LEU A 34 -11.97 2.65 -1.92
C LEU A 34 -13.14 2.34 -0.96
N GLY A 35 -13.66 3.32 -0.22
CA GLY A 35 -14.73 3.10 0.76
C GLY A 35 -14.31 2.21 1.93
N ILE A 36 -13.05 2.34 2.38
CA ILE A 36 -12.49 1.56 3.48
C ILE A 36 -12.03 2.47 4.63
N SER A 37 -11.84 1.89 5.81
CA SER A 37 -11.41 2.67 6.97
C SER A 37 -9.97 3.15 6.85
N HIS A 38 -9.71 4.35 7.39
CA HIS A 38 -8.36 4.93 7.47
C HIS A 38 -7.37 4.03 8.21
N SER A 39 -7.82 3.40 9.30
CA SER A 39 -7.01 2.43 10.05
C SER A 39 -6.67 1.18 9.23
N TYR A 40 -7.50 0.80 8.26
CA TYR A 40 -7.18 -0.30 7.36
C TYR A 40 -6.08 0.08 6.37
N VAL A 41 -6.18 1.26 5.74
CA VAL A 41 -5.13 1.81 4.86
C VAL A 41 -3.79 1.90 5.59
N SER A 42 -3.78 2.48 6.80
CA SER A 42 -2.58 2.61 7.62
C SER A 42 -1.92 1.25 7.93
N ARG A 43 -2.72 0.22 8.25
CA ARG A 43 -2.20 -1.14 8.50
C ARG A 43 -1.55 -1.76 7.26
N ILE A 44 -2.14 -1.56 6.09
CA ILE A 44 -1.61 -2.07 4.82
C ILE A 44 -0.28 -1.39 4.49
N GLU A 45 -0.23 -0.05 4.59
CA GLU A 45 0.99 0.73 4.34
C GLU A 45 2.13 0.30 5.26
N LYS A 46 1.87 0.19 6.57
CA LYS A 46 2.85 -0.29 7.55
C LYS A 46 3.38 -1.68 7.17
N ARG A 47 2.50 -2.60 6.77
CA ARG A 47 2.89 -3.96 6.38
C ARG A 47 3.76 -3.97 5.12
N ALA A 48 3.43 -3.15 4.12
CA ALA A 48 4.19 -3.05 2.88
C ALA A 48 5.60 -2.50 3.14
N LEU A 49 5.71 -1.42 3.91
CA LEU A 49 7.00 -0.81 4.26
C LEU A 49 7.88 -1.76 5.08
N MET A 50 7.30 -2.48 6.05
CA MET A 50 8.05 -3.47 6.84
C MET A 50 8.59 -4.61 5.99
N LYS A 51 7.81 -5.10 5.01
CA LYS A 51 8.28 -6.12 4.06
C LYS A 51 9.45 -5.60 3.23
N LEU A 52 9.32 -4.41 2.65
CA LEU A 52 10.39 -3.78 1.87
C LEU A 52 11.67 -3.61 2.71
N TYR A 53 11.54 -3.07 3.92
CA TYR A 53 12.66 -2.89 4.84
C TYR A 53 13.40 -4.20 5.13
N HIS A 54 12.65 -5.28 5.40
CA HIS A 54 13.23 -6.59 5.69
C HIS A 54 13.99 -7.17 4.50
N GLU A 55 13.44 -7.04 3.29
CA GLU A 55 14.10 -7.52 2.07
C GLU A 55 15.36 -6.71 1.74
N LEU A 56 15.34 -5.38 1.94
CA LEU A 56 16.53 -4.54 1.80
C LEU A 56 17.62 -4.90 2.82
N TYR A 57 17.24 -5.25 4.07
CA TYR A 57 18.21 -5.65 5.09
C TYR A 57 18.82 -7.03 4.80
N LYS A 58 18.02 -7.98 4.29
CA LYS A 58 18.54 -9.27 3.82
C LYS A 58 19.53 -9.11 2.66
N ALA A 59 19.21 -8.26 1.68
CA ALA A 59 20.05 -8.04 0.52
C ALA A 59 21.41 -7.37 0.84
N LYS A 60 21.54 -6.78 2.03
CA LYS A 60 22.80 -6.19 2.53
C LYS A 60 23.71 -7.18 3.28
N ARG A 61 23.23 -8.40 3.57
CA ARG A 61 24.04 -9.48 4.15
C ARG A 61 24.56 -10.40 3.06
#